data_AF-A0AAU6CQL0-F1
#
_entry.id   AF-A0AAU6CQL0-F1
#
_cell.length_a   1.000
_cell.length_b   1.000
_cell.length_c   1.000
_cell.angle_alpha   90.00
_cell.angle_beta   90.00
_cell.angle_gamma   90.00
#
_symmetry.space_group_name_H-M   'P 1'
#
loop_
_entity.id
_entity.type
_entity.pdbx_description
1 polymer ?
#
loop_
_entity_poly.entity_id
_entity_poly.type
_entity_poly.pdbx_seq_one_letter_code
_entity_poly.pdbx_strand_id
1 'polypeptide(L)'
;MDEQRSSVVAGVSRTRTAVSERVVLWAADEAASRGLPLCLLHAQEWPRGAAPHVGPDHPSYAWSRHYLTTGRVLLEEERRAVLARYPALEVNTQLAAGRPVHVLREAGERAALLVVGARKLSGLQGSLSDGGKGEALLGHLPCPLALIPEAPGTTETVHAPEAAQAPGAGVDTPPDAPVVVGVDGSAASQAAVGLAFAEAAAAKAPLVAVRVCRPREAAWPDFPERAEPELSGELAGHREQYPDTEVRYEVLIGDPAHMLSSAARYARCLVVGTRGQGGFRGMLLGSTSRSLVHRTYCPLLVTPPPDGR
;
A
#
# COMPACT_ATOMS: atom_id res chain seq x y z
N MET A 1 -2.06 8.72 26.34
CA MET A 1 -0.73 9.26 26.02
C MET A 1 -0.32 8.48 24.79
N ASP A 2 -0.67 9.03 23.64
CA ASP A 2 -0.65 8.36 22.34
C ASP A 2 0.82 8.11 21.97
N GLU A 3 1.24 6.85 21.85
CA GLU A 3 2.56 6.53 21.29
C GLU A 3 2.51 6.95 19.82
N GLN A 4 2.92 8.19 19.54
CA GLN A 4 2.79 8.80 18.23
C GLN A 4 3.50 7.91 17.20
N ARG A 5 2.70 7.33 16.30
CA ARG A 5 3.22 6.58 15.14
C ARG A 5 4.15 7.50 14.37
N SER A 6 5.40 7.09 14.23
CA SER A 6 6.49 8.03 13.93
C SER A 6 7.38 7.63 12.76
N SER A 7 7.15 6.48 12.12
CA SER A 7 7.98 6.02 11.00
C SER A 7 7.18 5.38 9.88
N VAL A 8 7.66 5.53 8.65
CA VAL A 8 7.28 4.66 7.53
C VAL A 8 8.07 3.35 7.67
N VAL A 9 7.41 2.20 7.61
CA VAL A 9 8.06 0.88 7.73
C VAL A 9 7.98 0.15 6.40
N ALA A 10 9.11 -0.30 5.85
CA ALA A 10 9.17 -1.07 4.62
C ALA A 10 9.55 -2.53 4.90
N GLY A 11 8.71 -3.47 4.45
CA GLY A 11 9.01 -4.91 4.53
C GLY A 11 10.03 -5.32 3.47
N VAL A 12 11.24 -5.67 3.89
CA VAL A 12 12.33 -6.09 3.00
C VAL A 12 12.33 -7.61 2.83
N SER A 13 12.35 -8.07 1.58
CA SER A 13 12.42 -9.49 1.21
C SER A 13 13.85 -9.89 0.83
N ARG A 14 14.27 -11.12 1.17
CA ARG A 14 15.56 -11.67 0.73
C ARG A 14 15.62 -11.92 -0.76
N THR A 15 14.48 -12.22 -1.37
CA THR A 15 14.40 -12.43 -2.82
C THR A 15 14.49 -11.06 -3.47
N ARG A 16 15.65 -10.73 -4.04
CA ARG A 16 15.81 -9.52 -4.85
C ARG A 16 14.99 -9.67 -6.13
N THR A 17 13.75 -9.21 -6.06
CA THR A 17 12.87 -9.02 -7.20
C THR A 17 12.78 -7.52 -7.48
N ALA A 18 12.43 -7.13 -8.71
CA ALA A 18 12.14 -5.74 -9.06
C ALA A 18 11.09 -5.10 -8.13
N VAL A 19 10.23 -5.93 -7.54
CA VAL A 19 9.19 -5.53 -6.57
C VAL A 19 9.78 -5.14 -5.23
N SER A 20 10.78 -5.90 -4.75
CA SER A 20 11.39 -5.63 -3.45
C SER A 20 12.17 -4.32 -3.46
N GLU A 21 12.85 -4.02 -4.56
CA GLU A 21 13.50 -2.72 -4.78
C GLU A 21 12.47 -1.59 -4.84
N ARG A 22 11.37 -1.78 -5.58
CA ARG A 22 10.28 -0.79 -5.66
C ARG A 22 9.61 -0.53 -4.31
N VAL A 23 9.45 -1.54 -3.46
CA VAL A 23 8.93 -1.37 -2.09
C VAL A 23 9.81 -0.42 -1.29
N VAL A 24 11.13 -0.64 -1.32
CA VAL A 24 12.09 0.18 -0.56
C VAL A 24 12.11 1.61 -1.10
N LEU A 25 12.17 1.78 -2.43
CA LEU A 25 12.22 3.11 -3.05
C LEU A 25 10.92 3.90 -2.86
N TRP A 26 9.76 3.25 -3.00
CA TRP A 26 8.47 3.92 -2.77
C TRP A 26 8.33 4.31 -1.29
N ALA A 27 8.70 3.43 -0.36
CA ALA A 27 8.68 3.76 1.07
C ALA A 27 9.63 4.91 1.43
N ALA A 28 10.79 5.01 0.76
CA ALA A 28 11.71 6.13 0.95
C ALA A 28 11.14 7.45 0.43
N ASP A 29 10.49 7.44 -0.73
CA ASP A 29 9.80 8.62 -1.27
C ASP A 29 8.70 9.11 -0.32
N GLU A 30 7.93 8.17 0.23
CA GLU A 30 6.88 8.47 1.21
C GLU A 30 7.42 8.96 2.56
N ALA A 31 8.52 8.39 3.04
CA ALA A 31 9.16 8.86 4.25
C ALA A 31 9.69 10.29 4.07
N ALA A 32 10.33 10.56 2.93
CA ALA A 32 10.86 11.87 2.59
C ALA A 32 9.76 12.92 2.40
N SER A 33 8.67 12.60 1.69
CA SER A 33 7.55 13.52 1.46
C SER A 33 6.84 13.92 2.75
N ARG A 34 6.76 12.99 3.72
CA ARG A 34 6.14 13.21 5.04
C ARG A 34 7.08 13.79 6.09
N GLY A 35 8.38 13.84 5.82
CA GLY A 35 9.39 14.21 6.82
C GLY A 35 9.45 13.23 7.99
N LEU A 36 9.20 11.94 7.74
CA LEU A 36 9.26 10.88 8.74
C LEU A 36 10.50 9.99 8.54
N PRO A 37 11.07 9.38 9.59
CA PRO A 37 12.09 8.36 9.45
C PRO A 37 11.55 7.12 8.71
N LEU A 38 12.44 6.46 7.96
CA LEU A 38 12.20 5.18 7.31
C LEU A 38 12.80 4.03 8.13
N CYS A 39 12.02 3.01 8.42
CA CYS A 39 12.49 1.75 9.00
C CYS A 39 12.44 0.62 7.97
N LEU A 40 13.61 0.10 7.59
CA LEU A 40 13.73 -1.09 6.75
C LEU A 40 13.66 -2.35 7.63
N LEU A 41 12.59 -3.12 7.49
CA LEU A 41 12.29 -4.27 8.34
C LEU A 41 12.42 -5.57 7.58
N HIS A 42 13.35 -6.43 7.99
CA HIS A 42 13.48 -7.79 7.48
C HIS A 42 13.03 -8.80 8.54
N ALA A 43 12.00 -9.59 8.22
CA ALA A 43 11.53 -10.69 9.05
C ALA A 43 12.11 -12.03 8.56
N GLN A 44 12.71 -12.78 9.48
CA GLN A 44 13.44 -14.00 9.16
C GLN A 44 12.96 -15.16 10.04
N GLU A 45 12.45 -16.23 9.41
CA GLU A 45 12.02 -17.43 10.13
C GLU A 45 13.20 -18.35 10.44
N TRP A 46 13.24 -18.89 11.66
CA TRP A 46 14.25 -19.89 11.98
C TRP A 46 13.99 -21.19 11.20
N PRO A 47 15.02 -21.83 10.64
CA PRO A 47 14.89 -23.16 10.07
C PRO A 47 14.23 -24.11 11.07
N ARG A 48 13.36 -25.01 10.60
CA ARG A 48 12.73 -26.02 11.47
C ARG A 48 13.83 -26.84 12.18
N GLY A 49 13.75 -26.91 13.51
CA GLY A 49 14.72 -27.61 14.35
C GLY A 49 15.93 -26.76 14.78
N ALA A 50 16.06 -25.51 14.33
CA ALA A 50 17.06 -24.58 14.85
C ALA A 50 16.55 -23.89 16.13
N ALA A 51 17.37 -23.85 17.17
CA ALA A 51 17.07 -23.10 18.38
C ALA A 51 17.59 -21.66 18.25
N PRO A 52 16.74 -20.64 18.47
CA PRO A 52 17.20 -19.26 18.56
C PRO A 52 18.09 -19.08 19.80
N HIS A 53 19.13 -18.26 19.70
CA HIS A 53 20.02 -17.91 20.82
C HIS A 53 20.78 -19.09 21.45
N VAL A 54 21.34 -19.95 20.61
CA VAL A 54 22.27 -20.97 21.08
C VAL A 54 23.66 -20.38 21.33
N GLY A 55 24.31 -20.81 22.42
CA GLY A 55 25.68 -20.40 22.75
C GLY A 55 26.72 -20.94 21.76
N PRO A 56 27.98 -20.47 21.83
CA PRO A 56 29.04 -20.83 20.89
C PRO A 56 29.28 -22.33 20.74
N ASP A 57 28.99 -23.10 21.80
CA ASP A 57 29.23 -24.54 21.88
C ASP A 57 28.15 -25.40 21.22
N HIS A 58 27.09 -24.79 20.68
CA HIS A 58 25.99 -25.53 20.06
C HIS A 58 26.20 -25.69 18.54
N PRO A 59 25.92 -26.87 17.94
CA PRO A 59 26.11 -27.12 16.50
C PRO A 59 25.37 -26.13 15.59
N SER A 60 24.20 -25.65 16.02
CA SER A 60 23.40 -24.65 15.30
C SER A 60 23.90 -23.19 15.45
N TYR A 61 24.96 -22.92 16.23
CA TYR A 61 25.48 -21.57 16.43
C TYR A 61 26.03 -20.95 15.15
N ALA A 62 26.81 -21.72 14.37
CA ALA A 62 27.34 -21.28 13.08
C ALA A 62 26.21 -20.89 12.11
N TRP A 63 25.14 -21.70 12.08
CA TRP A 63 23.93 -21.41 11.34
C TRP A 63 23.26 -20.12 11.83
N SER A 64 23.08 -19.94 13.13
CA SER A 64 22.47 -18.73 13.70
C SER A 64 23.25 -17.45 13.38
N ARG A 65 24.59 -17.49 13.45
CA ARG A 65 25.44 -16.35 13.10
C ARG A 65 25.36 -16.03 11.62
N HIS A 66 25.47 -17.02 10.75
CA HIS A 66 25.34 -16.81 9.31
C HIS A 66 23.96 -16.25 8.97
N TYR A 67 22.89 -16.79 9.59
CA TYR A 67 21.51 -16.38 9.36
C TYR A 67 21.28 -14.90 9.72
N LEU A 68 21.78 -14.46 10.89
CA LEU A 68 21.69 -13.07 11.33
C LEU A 68 22.58 -12.14 10.50
N THR A 69 23.77 -12.60 10.10
CA THR A 69 24.71 -11.80 9.30
C THR A 69 24.11 -11.49 7.93
N THR A 70 23.53 -12.49 7.25
CA THR A 70 22.95 -12.29 5.92
C THR A 70 21.75 -11.33 5.95
N GLY A 71 20.92 -11.40 7.00
CA GLY A 71 19.82 -10.45 7.18
C GLY A 71 20.31 -9.01 7.40
N ARG A 72 21.38 -8.82 8.18
CA ARG A 72 22.00 -7.50 8.40
C ARG A 72 22.65 -6.94 7.14
N VAL A 73 23.35 -7.79 6.38
CA VAL A 73 23.97 -7.39 5.11
C VAL A 73 22.92 -6.90 4.13
N LEU A 74 21.82 -7.67 3.96
CA LEU A 74 20.70 -7.27 3.12
C LEU A 74 20.16 -5.87 3.51
N LEU A 75 19.87 -5.67 4.79
CA LEU A 75 19.33 -4.40 5.28
C LEU A 75 20.29 -3.23 5.07
N GLU A 76 21.60 -3.43 5.27
CA GLU A 76 22.59 -2.38 5.08
C GLU A 76 22.81 -2.05 3.60
N GLU A 77 22.69 -3.03 2.70
CA GLU A 77 22.70 -2.78 1.26
C GLU A 77 21.51 -1.92 0.82
N GLU A 78 20.29 -2.28 1.25
CA GLU A 78 19.09 -1.49 0.97
C GLU A 78 19.19 -0.09 1.59
N ARG A 79 19.68 0.02 2.83
CA ARG A 79 19.91 1.31 3.50
C ARG A 79 20.85 2.19 2.70
N ARG A 80 21.94 1.63 2.18
CA ARG A 80 22.91 2.35 1.34
C ARG A 80 22.27 2.81 0.03
N ALA A 81 21.45 1.98 -0.60
CA ALA A 81 20.72 2.35 -1.82
C ALA A 81 19.76 3.52 -1.57
N VAL A 82 19.02 3.50 -0.46
CA VAL A 82 18.14 4.61 -0.06
C VAL A 82 18.94 5.89 0.19
N LEU A 83 20.00 5.84 1.00
CA LEU A 83 20.80 7.01 1.35
C LEU A 83 21.55 7.61 0.16
N ALA A 84 21.86 6.81 -0.86
CA ALA A 84 22.42 7.33 -2.11
C ALA A 84 21.43 8.25 -2.85
N ARG A 85 20.12 8.00 -2.72
CA ARG A 85 19.06 8.81 -3.35
C ARG A 85 18.52 9.91 -2.42
N TYR A 86 18.41 9.63 -1.12
CA TYR A 86 17.90 10.54 -0.11
C TYR A 86 18.91 10.72 1.04
N PRO A 87 19.99 11.52 0.85
CA PRO A 87 21.08 11.62 1.83
C PRO A 87 20.67 12.19 3.19
N ALA A 88 19.59 12.98 3.22
CA ALA A 88 19.08 13.63 4.43
C ALA A 88 18.00 12.80 5.17
N LEU A 89 17.57 11.66 4.61
CA LEU A 89 16.55 10.82 5.21
C LEU A 89 17.13 10.02 6.37
N GLU A 90 16.47 10.03 7.53
CA GLU A 90 16.79 9.13 8.62
C GLU A 90 16.33 7.71 8.25
N VAL A 91 17.29 6.79 8.04
CA VAL A 91 17.01 5.40 7.67
C VAL A 91 17.55 4.43 8.73
N ASN A 92 16.60 3.80 9.43
CA ASN A 92 16.84 2.78 10.43
C ASN A 92 16.66 1.38 9.84
N THR A 93 17.36 0.38 10.38
CA THR A 93 17.21 -1.02 9.96
C THR A 93 16.81 -1.89 11.14
N GLN A 94 15.89 -2.83 10.91
CA GLN A 94 15.42 -3.77 11.91
C GLN A 94 15.41 -5.18 11.35
N LEU A 95 16.21 -6.05 11.96
CA LEU A 95 16.17 -7.49 11.71
C LEU A 95 15.35 -8.16 12.82
N ALA A 96 14.24 -8.79 12.45
CA ALA A 96 13.34 -9.42 13.39
C ALA A 96 13.24 -10.93 13.12
N ALA A 97 13.30 -11.71 14.20
CA ALA A 97 13.07 -13.14 14.15
C ALA A 97 11.58 -13.46 14.20
N GLY A 98 11.11 -14.32 13.30
CA GLY A 98 9.74 -14.81 13.32
C GLY A 98 9.05 -14.82 11.96
N ARG A 99 7.79 -15.24 11.97
CA ARG A 99 6.95 -15.32 10.77
C ARG A 99 6.68 -13.90 10.25
N PRO A 100 6.92 -13.60 8.96
CA PRO A 100 6.84 -12.25 8.43
C PRO A 100 5.53 -11.52 8.71
N VAL A 101 4.37 -12.18 8.57
CA VAL A 101 3.06 -11.57 8.81
C VAL A 101 2.92 -11.10 10.27
N HIS A 102 3.41 -11.88 11.23
CA HIS A 102 3.35 -11.50 12.65
C HIS A 102 4.25 -10.30 12.95
N VAL A 103 5.49 -10.34 12.46
CA VAL A 103 6.46 -9.27 12.64
C VAL A 103 5.97 -7.96 12.01
N LEU A 104 5.44 -8.03 10.79
CA LEU A 104 4.90 -6.88 10.07
C LEU A 104 3.66 -6.31 10.77
N ARG A 105 2.81 -7.16 11.34
CA ARG A 105 1.64 -6.72 12.12
C ARG A 105 2.06 -5.95 13.37
N GLU A 106 3.03 -6.48 14.12
CA GLU A 106 3.57 -5.81 15.32
C GLU A 106 4.23 -4.47 14.96
N ALA A 107 5.00 -4.42 13.87
CA ALA A 107 5.57 -3.16 13.37
C ALA A 107 4.48 -2.16 12.99
N GLY A 108 3.36 -2.64 12.42
CA GLY A 108 2.21 -1.83 12.07
C GLY A 108 1.49 -1.16 13.26
N GLU A 109 1.70 -1.63 14.50
CA GLU A 109 1.14 -0.97 15.69
C GLU A 109 1.74 0.43 15.92
N ARG A 110 3.01 0.61 15.51
CA ARG A 110 3.80 1.84 15.69
C ARG A 110 4.10 2.58 14.39
N ALA A 111 3.81 1.96 13.24
CA ALA A 111 4.07 2.56 11.93
C ALA A 111 3.04 3.65 11.59
N ALA A 112 3.51 4.76 11.04
CA ALA A 112 2.65 5.75 10.39
C ALA A 112 2.09 5.21 9.06
N LEU A 113 2.89 4.40 8.36
CA LEU A 113 2.54 3.68 7.15
C LEU A 113 3.37 2.38 7.10
N LEU A 114 2.73 1.25 6.81
CA LEU A 114 3.43 0.01 6.50
C LEU A 114 3.44 -0.22 4.99
N VAL A 115 4.60 -0.50 4.41
CA VAL A 115 4.79 -0.71 2.96
C VAL A 115 5.27 -2.14 2.70
N VAL A 116 4.56 -2.88 1.85
CA VAL A 116 4.90 -4.25 1.48
C VAL A 116 4.62 -4.51 -0.01
N GLY A 117 5.31 -5.48 -0.59
CA GLY A 117 5.04 -5.92 -1.96
C GLY A 117 3.77 -6.76 -2.06
N ALA A 118 3.03 -6.60 -3.16
CA ALA A 118 1.88 -7.41 -3.53
C ALA A 118 2.18 -8.19 -4.82
N ARG A 119 1.93 -9.51 -4.80
CA ARG A 119 2.08 -10.36 -5.99
C ARG A 119 0.81 -10.33 -6.82
N LYS A 120 0.93 -10.15 -8.13
CA LYS A 120 -0.21 -10.38 -9.03
C LYS A 120 -0.46 -11.89 -9.15
N LEU A 121 -1.73 -12.28 -9.17
CA LEU A 121 -2.11 -13.65 -9.54
C LEU A 121 -1.80 -13.85 -11.02
N SER A 122 -0.74 -14.60 -11.34
CA SER A 122 -0.41 -14.94 -12.72
C SER A 122 -1.10 -16.24 -13.14
N GLY A 123 -2.07 -16.13 -14.07
CA GLY A 123 -2.60 -17.25 -14.86
C GLY A 123 -3.68 -18.13 -14.22
N LEU A 124 -4.44 -18.83 -15.07
CA LEU A 124 -5.52 -19.78 -14.73
C LEU A 124 -5.04 -21.06 -14.00
N GLN A 125 -3.78 -21.12 -13.56
CA GLN A 125 -3.20 -22.26 -12.83
C GLN A 125 -2.54 -21.88 -11.49
N GLY A 126 -2.63 -20.63 -11.05
CA GLY A 126 -2.15 -20.21 -9.73
C GLY A 126 -3.03 -20.80 -8.61
N SER A 127 -2.51 -21.77 -7.86
CA SER A 127 -3.18 -22.32 -6.69
C SER A 127 -3.58 -21.22 -5.71
N LEU A 128 -4.87 -21.18 -5.33
CA LEU A 128 -5.47 -20.26 -4.35
C LEU A 128 -4.94 -20.44 -2.90
N SER A 129 -3.82 -21.12 -2.70
CA SER A 129 -3.39 -21.65 -1.40
C SER A 129 -2.31 -20.84 -0.68
N ASP A 130 -1.69 -19.84 -1.30
CA ASP A 130 -0.60 -19.06 -0.68
C ASP A 130 -0.86 -17.55 -0.89
N GLY A 131 -1.84 -17.02 -0.16
CA GLY A 131 -2.15 -15.58 -0.16
C GLY A 131 -0.90 -14.78 0.19
N GLY A 132 -0.61 -13.73 -0.60
CA GLY A 132 0.60 -12.94 -0.42
C GLY A 132 0.69 -12.33 0.99
N LYS A 133 1.90 -12.09 1.50
CA LYS A 133 2.12 -11.47 2.83
C LYS A 133 1.31 -10.18 3.01
N GLY A 134 1.16 -9.38 1.96
CA GLY A 134 0.34 -8.17 1.96
C GLY A 134 -1.16 -8.44 2.15
N GLU A 135 -1.70 -9.49 1.54
CA GLU A 135 -3.12 -9.86 1.72
C GLU A 135 -3.43 -10.28 3.14
N ALA A 136 -2.53 -11.05 3.77
CA ALA A 136 -2.69 -11.51 5.15
C ALA A 136 -2.67 -10.37 6.18
N LEU A 137 -2.19 -9.18 5.80
CA LEU A 137 -2.15 -8.00 6.66
C LEU A 137 -3.39 -7.11 6.51
N LEU A 138 -4.15 -7.26 5.43
CA LEU A 138 -5.30 -6.41 5.15
C LEU A 138 -6.39 -6.54 6.21
N GLY A 139 -6.87 -5.41 6.73
CA GLY A 139 -7.92 -5.36 7.74
C GLY A 139 -7.46 -5.73 9.16
N HIS A 140 -6.19 -6.08 9.36
CA HIS A 140 -5.62 -6.44 10.66
C HIS A 140 -4.66 -5.39 11.22
N LEU A 141 -4.31 -4.39 10.42
CA LEU A 141 -3.37 -3.35 10.79
C LEU A 141 -4.12 -2.14 11.36
N PRO A 142 -3.60 -1.55 12.44
CA PRO A 142 -4.17 -0.34 12.99
C PRO A 142 -3.69 0.90 12.22
N CYS A 143 -2.69 0.77 11.34
CA CYS A 143 -2.18 1.81 10.44
C CYS A 143 -2.52 1.55 8.97
N PRO A 144 -2.41 2.58 8.10
CA PRO A 144 -2.47 2.40 6.66
C PRO A 144 -1.43 1.39 6.13
N LEU A 145 -1.84 0.60 5.14
CA LEU A 145 -1.00 -0.37 4.44
C LEU A 145 -0.86 0.03 2.96
N ALA A 146 0.36 0.27 2.51
CA ALA A 146 0.68 0.41 1.10
C ALA A 146 1.11 -0.94 0.52
N LEU A 147 0.40 -1.37 -0.52
CA LEU A 147 0.67 -2.56 -1.32
C LEU A 147 1.30 -2.14 -2.64
N ILE A 148 2.57 -2.49 -2.84
CA ILE A 148 3.31 -2.15 -4.06
C ILE A 148 3.17 -3.32 -5.05
N PRO A 149 2.47 -3.14 -6.18
CA PRO A 149 2.26 -4.22 -7.13
C PRO A 149 3.57 -4.60 -7.81
N GLU A 150 3.69 -5.87 -8.21
CA GLU A 150 4.79 -6.26 -9.08
C GLU A 150 4.71 -5.51 -10.41
N ALA A 151 5.87 -5.13 -10.96
CA ALA A 151 5.93 -4.68 -12.34
C ALA A 151 5.33 -5.76 -13.25
N PRO A 152 4.52 -5.41 -14.27
CA PRO A 152 4.13 -6.39 -15.26
C PRO A 152 5.41 -7.03 -15.82
N GLY A 153 5.56 -8.34 -15.61
CA GLY A 153 6.72 -9.07 -16.10
C GLY A 153 6.81 -8.93 -17.61
N THR A 154 8.03 -8.78 -18.12
CA THR A 154 8.38 -8.76 -19.54
C THR A 154 8.09 -10.10 -20.27
N THR A 155 7.19 -10.94 -19.75
CA THR A 155 6.85 -12.27 -20.29
C THR A 155 5.50 -12.33 -20.99
N GLU A 156 4.74 -11.24 -21.08
CA GLU A 156 3.57 -11.13 -21.96
C GLU A 156 3.83 -10.19 -23.16
N THR A 157 4.91 -10.44 -23.90
CA THR A 157 5.02 -9.94 -25.28
C THR A 157 4.38 -10.94 -26.23
N VAL A 158 3.06 -10.83 -26.45
CA VAL A 158 2.44 -10.99 -27.77
C VAL A 158 1.17 -10.11 -27.81
N HIS A 159 1.25 -8.98 -28.52
CA HIS A 159 0.14 -8.06 -28.89
C HIS A 159 -0.52 -7.18 -27.81
N ALA A 160 0.26 -6.32 -27.14
CA ALA A 160 -0.30 -5.06 -26.62
C ALA A 160 0.28 -3.87 -27.44
N PRO A 161 -0.55 -2.95 -27.95
CA PRO A 161 -0.05 -1.80 -28.71
C PRO A 161 0.83 -0.90 -27.82
N GLU A 162 1.78 -0.19 -28.42
CA GLU A 162 2.82 0.64 -27.75
C GLU A 162 2.30 1.66 -26.71
N ALA A 163 1.00 1.94 -26.66
CA ALA A 163 0.34 2.71 -25.61
C ALA A 163 0.14 1.94 -24.26
N ALA A 164 0.56 0.68 -24.17
CA ALA A 164 0.34 -0.20 -23.01
C ALA A 164 1.45 -0.18 -21.95
N GLN A 165 2.49 0.63 -22.12
CA GLN A 165 3.49 0.86 -21.08
C GLN A 165 2.92 1.82 -20.04
N ALA A 166 2.12 1.29 -19.11
CA ALA A 166 1.81 2.02 -17.89
C ALA A 166 3.16 2.36 -17.21
N PRO A 167 3.39 3.61 -16.76
CA PRO A 167 4.54 3.92 -15.95
C PRO A 167 4.53 2.93 -14.79
N GLY A 168 5.60 2.16 -14.67
CA GLY A 168 5.77 1.28 -13.53
C GLY A 168 5.60 2.13 -12.27
N ALA A 169 4.75 1.68 -11.36
CA ALA A 169 4.53 2.31 -10.06
C ALA A 169 5.77 2.29 -9.14
N GLY A 170 6.78 3.04 -9.54
CA GLY A 170 8.05 3.28 -8.86
C GLY A 170 8.88 4.24 -9.72
N VAL A 171 9.37 5.32 -9.10
CA VAL A 171 10.37 6.30 -9.56
C VAL A 171 10.07 7.08 -10.86
N ASP A 172 9.39 6.50 -11.83
CA ASP A 172 9.05 7.07 -13.14
C ASP A 172 7.57 7.48 -13.24
N THR A 173 6.87 7.53 -12.10
CA THR A 173 5.53 8.13 -12.05
C THR A 173 5.67 9.62 -12.38
N PRO A 174 4.93 10.15 -13.37
CA PRO A 174 4.94 11.56 -13.69
C PRO A 174 4.69 12.40 -12.42
N PRO A 175 5.41 13.51 -12.22
CA PRO A 175 5.27 14.34 -11.01
C PRO A 175 3.86 14.92 -10.84
N ASP A 176 3.08 14.99 -11.92
CA ASP A 176 1.69 15.43 -11.99
C ASP A 176 0.67 14.27 -11.92
N ALA A 177 1.13 13.03 -11.75
CA ALA A 177 0.23 11.88 -11.63
C ALA A 177 -0.64 12.01 -10.36
N PRO A 178 -1.97 11.87 -10.49
CA PRO A 178 -2.86 12.13 -9.37
C PRO A 178 -2.78 11.05 -8.30
N VAL A 179 -3.11 11.42 -7.07
CA VAL A 179 -3.63 10.48 -6.07
C VAL A 179 -5.09 10.22 -6.39
N VAL A 180 -5.51 8.96 -6.47
CA VAL A 180 -6.92 8.59 -6.68
C VAL A 180 -7.49 8.05 -5.38
N VAL A 181 -8.69 8.46 -4.99
CA VAL A 181 -9.38 7.93 -3.80
C VAL A 181 -10.76 7.39 -4.14
N GLY A 182 -11.07 6.18 -3.67
CA GLY A 182 -12.40 5.60 -3.77
C GLY A 182 -13.33 6.11 -2.65
N VAL A 183 -14.47 6.70 -3.03
CA VAL A 183 -15.42 7.30 -2.09
C VAL A 183 -16.78 6.60 -2.14
N ASP A 184 -17.18 6.01 -1.02
CA ASP A 184 -18.48 5.33 -0.86
C ASP A 184 -19.28 5.81 0.36
N GLY A 185 -18.83 6.88 1.01
CA GLY A 185 -19.46 7.50 2.17
C GLY A 185 -19.30 6.74 3.49
N SER A 186 -18.64 5.57 3.50
CA SER A 186 -18.44 4.81 4.74
C SER A 186 -17.38 5.44 5.65
N ALA A 187 -17.37 5.09 6.95
CA ALA A 187 -16.36 5.61 7.88
C ALA A 187 -14.91 5.28 7.46
N ALA A 188 -14.69 4.09 6.88
CA ALA A 188 -13.38 3.72 6.33
C ALA A 188 -13.08 4.47 5.03
N SER A 189 -14.09 4.84 4.24
CA SER A 189 -13.91 5.75 3.10
C SER A 189 -13.57 7.17 3.54
N GLN A 190 -14.13 7.68 4.64
CA GLN A 190 -13.74 8.97 5.21
C GLN A 190 -12.28 8.98 5.68
N ALA A 191 -11.81 7.90 6.32
CA ALA A 191 -10.39 7.73 6.61
C ALA A 191 -9.53 7.72 5.33
N ALA A 192 -10.02 7.07 4.27
CA ALA A 192 -9.33 7.01 2.98
C ALA A 192 -9.22 8.39 2.32
N VAL A 193 -10.27 9.21 2.42
CA VAL A 193 -10.25 10.60 1.96
C VAL A 193 -9.19 11.39 2.74
N GLY A 194 -9.19 11.33 4.07
CA GLY A 194 -8.20 12.03 4.88
C GLY A 194 -6.76 11.61 4.56
N LEU A 195 -6.51 10.31 4.39
CA LEU A 195 -5.21 9.81 3.95
C LEU A 195 -4.85 10.33 2.56
N ALA A 196 -5.76 10.25 1.59
CA ALA A 196 -5.50 10.67 0.22
C ALA A 196 -5.18 12.17 0.08
N PHE A 197 -5.82 13.03 0.88
CA PHE A 197 -5.45 14.44 0.95
C PHE A 197 -4.04 14.64 1.50
N ALA A 198 -3.69 13.93 2.58
CA ALA A 198 -2.34 13.98 3.14
C ALA A 198 -1.30 13.49 2.11
N GLU A 199 -1.59 12.43 1.36
CA GLU A 199 -0.74 11.95 0.26
C GLU A 199 -0.57 13.00 -0.83
N ALA A 200 -1.68 13.55 -1.31
CA ALA A 200 -1.69 14.53 -2.41
C ALA A 200 -0.93 15.80 -2.03
N ALA A 201 -1.13 16.29 -0.81
CA ALA A 201 -0.42 17.46 -0.29
C ALA A 201 1.09 17.21 -0.12
N ALA A 202 1.49 16.07 0.47
CA ALA A 202 2.89 15.71 0.65
C ALA A 202 3.62 15.53 -0.70
N ALA A 203 2.95 14.92 -1.68
CA ALA A 203 3.49 14.71 -3.01
C ALA A 203 3.35 15.94 -3.94
N LYS A 204 2.62 16.98 -3.52
CA LYS A 204 2.22 18.12 -4.37
C LYS A 204 1.55 17.68 -5.67
N ALA A 205 0.69 16.67 -5.57
CA ALA A 205 -0.02 16.05 -6.68
C ALA A 205 -1.53 16.40 -6.63
N PRO A 206 -2.23 16.41 -7.77
CA PRO A 206 -3.68 16.54 -7.78
C PRO A 206 -4.36 15.31 -7.15
N LEU A 207 -5.55 15.51 -6.59
CA LEU A 207 -6.41 14.47 -6.03
C LEU A 207 -7.61 14.23 -6.95
N VAL A 208 -7.90 12.98 -7.29
CA VAL A 208 -9.12 12.58 -8.00
C VAL A 208 -9.98 11.73 -7.06
N ALA A 209 -11.14 12.27 -6.67
CA ALA A 209 -12.11 11.56 -5.86
C ALA A 209 -13.10 10.82 -6.77
N VAL A 210 -13.13 9.49 -6.65
CA VAL A 210 -13.92 8.61 -7.53
C VAL A 210 -15.02 7.93 -6.73
N ARG A 211 -16.28 8.19 -7.08
CA ARG A 211 -17.44 7.43 -6.62
C ARG A 211 -17.88 6.47 -7.70
N VAL A 212 -17.99 5.18 -7.37
CA VAL A 212 -18.54 4.17 -8.29
C VAL A 212 -19.93 3.76 -7.85
N CYS A 213 -20.93 4.11 -8.65
CA CYS A 213 -22.33 3.76 -8.44
C CYS A 213 -22.69 2.50 -9.23
N ARG A 214 -23.55 1.66 -8.65
CA ARG A 214 -24.10 0.52 -9.39
C ARG A 214 -25.12 1.00 -10.42
N PRO A 215 -25.32 0.28 -11.55
CA PRO A 215 -26.31 0.68 -12.57
C PRO A 215 -27.72 0.92 -12.02
N ARG A 216 -28.13 0.19 -10.97
CA ARG A 216 -29.43 0.39 -10.31
C ARG A 216 -29.52 1.71 -9.54
N GLU A 217 -28.42 2.17 -8.96
CA GLU A 217 -28.35 3.45 -8.23
C GLU A 217 -28.37 4.62 -9.22
N ALA A 218 -27.73 4.46 -10.38
CA ALA A 218 -27.69 5.47 -11.44
C ALA A 218 -28.95 5.55 -12.31
N ALA A 219 -29.95 4.69 -12.08
CA ALA A 219 -31.19 4.65 -12.86
C ALA A 219 -32.19 5.75 -12.47
N TRP A 220 -31.92 6.52 -11.41
CA TRP A 220 -32.77 7.63 -10.98
C TRP A 220 -32.60 8.85 -11.91
N PRO A 221 -33.69 9.51 -12.36
CA PRO A 221 -33.61 10.54 -13.42
C PRO A 221 -32.70 11.74 -13.11
N ASP A 222 -32.59 12.04 -11.84
CA ASP A 222 -31.91 13.18 -11.23
C ASP A 222 -30.46 12.86 -10.82
N PHE A 223 -30.05 11.59 -10.88
CA PHE A 223 -28.73 11.11 -10.44
C PHE A 223 -27.56 11.94 -10.98
N PRO A 224 -27.52 12.30 -12.29
CA PRO A 224 -26.41 13.08 -12.85
C PRO A 224 -26.24 14.45 -12.18
N GLU A 225 -27.35 15.08 -11.75
CA GLU A 225 -27.34 16.42 -11.17
C GLU A 225 -26.92 16.42 -9.70
N ARG A 226 -27.12 15.31 -8.98
CA ARG A 226 -26.77 15.20 -7.54
C ARG A 226 -25.42 14.59 -7.28
N ALA A 227 -24.98 13.65 -8.10
CA ALA A 227 -23.92 12.74 -7.71
C ALA A 227 -22.57 13.44 -7.49
N GLU A 228 -22.22 14.40 -8.35
CA GLU A 228 -20.99 15.18 -8.20
C GLU A 228 -21.08 16.21 -7.05
N PRO A 229 -22.16 17.01 -6.89
CA PRO A 229 -22.33 17.86 -5.71
C PRO A 229 -22.30 17.11 -4.38
N GLU A 230 -22.93 15.93 -4.29
CA GLU A 230 -22.90 15.09 -3.10
C GLU A 230 -21.48 14.62 -2.77
N LEU A 231 -20.74 14.13 -3.78
CA LEU A 231 -19.35 13.73 -3.62
C LEU A 231 -18.47 14.91 -3.20
N SER A 232 -18.67 16.08 -3.81
CA SER A 232 -17.96 17.31 -3.46
C SER A 232 -18.23 17.73 -2.01
N GLY A 233 -19.48 17.67 -1.58
CA GLY A 233 -19.91 17.97 -0.21
C GLY A 233 -19.26 17.05 0.83
N GLU A 234 -19.09 15.75 0.54
CA GLU A 234 -18.42 14.81 1.43
C GLU A 234 -16.93 15.13 1.65
N LEU A 235 -16.28 15.82 0.70
CA LEU A 235 -14.87 16.18 0.77
C LEU A 235 -14.64 17.61 1.27
N ALA A 236 -15.70 18.41 1.49
CA ALA A 236 -15.59 19.84 1.79
C ALA A 236 -14.69 20.14 2.99
N GLY A 237 -14.86 19.42 4.10
CA GLY A 237 -14.04 19.62 5.31
C GLY A 237 -12.55 19.36 5.10
N HIS A 238 -12.20 18.39 4.25
CA HIS A 238 -10.80 18.14 3.90
C HIS A 238 -10.24 19.20 2.94
N ARG A 239 -11.05 19.73 2.03
CA ARG A 239 -10.62 20.83 1.14
C ARG A 239 -10.29 22.10 1.90
N GLU A 240 -11.00 22.38 2.98
CA GLU A 240 -10.69 23.50 3.87
C GLU A 240 -9.35 23.29 4.59
N GLN A 241 -9.03 22.05 4.97
CA GLN A 241 -7.76 21.69 5.61
C GLN A 241 -6.57 21.70 4.62
N TYR A 242 -6.82 21.40 3.34
CA TYR A 242 -5.81 21.29 2.28
C TYR A 242 -6.17 22.19 1.08
N PRO A 243 -6.10 23.53 1.24
CA PRO A 243 -6.57 24.47 0.22
C PRO A 243 -5.74 24.47 -1.07
N ASP A 244 -4.47 24.07 -0.98
CA ASP A 244 -3.54 24.05 -2.12
C ASP A 244 -3.62 22.75 -2.96
N THR A 245 -4.41 21.77 -2.51
CA THR A 245 -4.59 20.50 -3.24
C THR A 245 -5.68 20.67 -4.31
N GLU A 246 -5.32 20.55 -5.59
CA GLU A 246 -6.29 20.49 -6.68
C GLU A 246 -7.13 19.21 -6.56
N VAL A 247 -8.47 19.35 -6.47
CA VAL A 247 -9.40 18.22 -6.36
C VAL A 247 -10.29 18.14 -7.58
N ARG A 248 -10.35 16.96 -8.20
CA ARG A 248 -11.31 16.61 -9.26
C ARG A 248 -12.26 15.53 -8.77
N TYR A 249 -13.47 15.53 -9.30
CA TYR A 249 -14.54 14.62 -8.91
C TYR A 249 -14.95 13.77 -10.11
N GLU A 250 -15.04 12.45 -9.92
CA GLU A 250 -15.49 11.52 -10.94
C GLU A 250 -16.56 10.60 -10.37
N VAL A 251 -17.74 10.60 -11.00
CA VAL A 251 -18.81 9.65 -10.71
C VAL A 251 -18.88 8.64 -11.86
N LEU A 252 -18.56 7.39 -11.56
CA LEU A 252 -18.49 6.30 -12.52
C LEU A 252 -19.62 5.31 -12.26
N ILE A 253 -20.06 4.60 -13.31
CA ILE A 253 -21.08 3.56 -13.20
C ILE A 253 -20.44 2.21 -13.54
N GLY A 254 -20.55 1.23 -12.65
CA GLY A 254 -20.04 -0.12 -12.92
C GLY A 254 -19.66 -0.94 -11.69
N ASP A 255 -18.73 -1.88 -11.89
CA ASP A 255 -18.10 -2.64 -10.81
C ASP A 255 -17.04 -1.77 -10.10
N PRO A 256 -17.17 -1.51 -8.78
CA PRO A 256 -16.24 -0.63 -8.06
C PRO A 256 -14.77 -1.01 -8.21
N ALA A 257 -14.43 -2.31 -8.14
CA ALA A 257 -13.04 -2.73 -8.24
C ALA A 257 -12.47 -2.51 -9.65
N HIS A 258 -13.26 -2.79 -10.69
CA HIS A 258 -12.86 -2.53 -12.07
C HIS A 258 -12.71 -1.03 -12.36
N MET A 259 -13.71 -0.22 -12.00
CA MET A 259 -13.72 1.21 -12.32
C MET A 259 -12.61 1.96 -11.57
N LEU A 260 -12.41 1.69 -10.27
CA LEU A 260 -11.33 2.30 -9.50
C LEU A 260 -9.95 1.88 -10.02
N SER A 261 -9.76 0.61 -10.37
CA SER A 261 -8.51 0.14 -10.94
C SER A 261 -8.21 0.76 -12.30
N SER A 262 -9.24 1.06 -13.09
CA SER A 262 -9.11 1.72 -14.39
C SER A 262 -8.76 3.19 -14.23
N ALA A 263 -9.50 3.91 -13.38
CA ALA A 263 -9.25 5.32 -13.07
C ALA A 263 -7.84 5.54 -12.49
N ALA A 264 -7.35 4.60 -11.68
CA ALA A 264 -6.04 4.67 -11.06
C ALA A 264 -4.89 4.11 -11.91
N ARG A 265 -5.11 3.78 -13.19
CA ARG A 265 -4.10 3.13 -14.06
C ARG A 265 -2.79 3.91 -14.15
N TYR A 266 -2.89 5.24 -14.19
CA TYR A 266 -1.75 6.17 -14.28
C TYR A 266 -1.59 7.03 -13.03
N ALA A 267 -2.26 6.64 -11.95
CA ALA A 267 -2.19 7.36 -10.69
C ALA A 267 -0.86 7.09 -9.98
N ARG A 268 -0.42 8.07 -9.19
CA ARG A 268 0.68 7.88 -8.22
C ARG A 268 0.35 6.78 -7.23
N CYS A 269 -0.90 6.74 -6.76
CA CYS A 269 -1.45 5.67 -5.95
C CYS A 269 -2.98 5.69 -5.92
N LEU A 270 -3.59 4.55 -5.61
CA LEU A 270 -5.01 4.41 -5.29
C LEU A 270 -5.18 4.27 -3.78
N VAL A 271 -6.06 5.07 -3.18
CA VAL A 271 -6.39 5.03 -1.76
C VAL A 271 -7.82 4.52 -1.58
N VAL A 272 -8.01 3.53 -0.71
CA VAL A 272 -9.32 2.98 -0.35
C VAL A 272 -9.40 2.64 1.14
N GLY A 273 -10.62 2.59 1.68
CA GLY A 273 -10.86 2.05 3.02
C GLY A 273 -10.75 0.52 3.04
N THR A 274 -10.57 -0.06 4.23
CA THR A 274 -10.63 -1.53 4.40
C THR A 274 -12.01 -2.09 4.09
N ARG A 275 -13.09 -1.33 4.29
CA ARG A 275 -14.48 -1.79 4.05
C ARG A 275 -15.36 -0.64 3.58
N GLY A 276 -16.50 -0.99 3.01
CA GLY A 276 -17.48 -0.04 2.48
C GLY A 276 -18.85 -0.13 3.18
N GLN A 277 -19.84 0.56 2.62
CA GLN A 277 -21.22 0.62 3.14
C GLN A 277 -21.92 -0.75 3.23
N GLY A 278 -21.59 -1.68 2.32
CA GLY A 278 -22.22 -3.01 2.23
C GLY A 278 -21.56 -4.12 3.05
N GLY A 279 -20.58 -3.79 3.91
CA GLY A 279 -19.84 -4.79 4.68
C GLY A 279 -20.67 -5.41 5.81
N PHE A 280 -20.58 -6.74 5.99
CA PHE A 280 -21.14 -7.41 7.16
C PHE A 280 -20.36 -7.02 8.43
N ARG A 281 -21.07 -6.76 9.53
CA ARG A 281 -20.45 -6.55 10.86
C ARG A 281 -19.59 -7.77 11.20
N GLY A 282 -18.28 -7.55 11.43
CA GLY A 282 -17.29 -8.61 11.73
C GLY A 282 -16.38 -9.01 10.56
N MET A 283 -16.60 -8.50 9.35
CA MET A 283 -15.69 -8.71 8.22
C MET A 283 -14.56 -7.67 8.22
N LEU A 284 -13.32 -8.14 8.16
CA LEU A 284 -12.11 -7.30 8.26
C LEU A 284 -11.79 -6.53 6.97
N LEU A 285 -12.22 -7.04 5.82
CA LEU A 285 -11.94 -6.47 4.50
C LEU A 285 -13.17 -6.56 3.58
N GLY A 286 -13.51 -5.48 2.89
CA GLY A 286 -14.57 -5.42 1.90
C GLY A 286 -14.19 -6.10 0.58
N SER A 287 -15.20 -6.50 -0.20
CA SER A 287 -15.02 -7.17 -1.50
C SER A 287 -14.26 -6.32 -2.53
N THR A 288 -14.50 -5.00 -2.54
CA THR A 288 -13.80 -4.06 -3.43
C THR A 288 -12.31 -4.00 -3.10
N SER A 289 -11.96 -3.69 -1.85
CA SER A 289 -10.57 -3.58 -1.41
C SER A 289 -9.81 -4.89 -1.62
N ARG A 290 -10.44 -6.05 -1.35
CA ARG A 290 -9.86 -7.37 -1.66
C ARG A 290 -9.59 -7.56 -3.16
N SER A 291 -10.54 -7.17 -4.00
CA SER A 291 -10.40 -7.33 -5.46
C SER A 291 -9.32 -6.40 -6.03
N LEU A 292 -9.15 -5.21 -5.46
CA LEU A 292 -8.15 -4.22 -5.91
C LEU A 292 -6.71 -4.67 -5.68
N VAL A 293 -6.43 -5.49 -4.67
CA VAL A 293 -5.08 -6.04 -4.39
C VAL A 293 -4.46 -6.69 -5.62
N HIS A 294 -5.28 -7.36 -6.44
CA HIS A 294 -4.82 -8.10 -7.60
C HIS A 294 -5.04 -7.37 -8.93
N ARG A 295 -5.83 -6.30 -8.94
CA ARG A 295 -6.24 -5.59 -10.16
C ARG A 295 -5.46 -4.31 -10.40
N THR A 296 -4.97 -3.68 -9.33
CA THR A 296 -4.28 -2.39 -9.41
C THR A 296 -2.94 -2.47 -10.13
N TYR A 297 -2.61 -1.39 -10.84
CA TYR A 297 -1.33 -1.20 -11.53
C TYR A 297 -0.43 -0.20 -10.80
N CYS A 298 -1.03 0.62 -9.95
CA CYS A 298 -0.37 1.58 -9.07
C CYS A 298 -0.29 1.06 -7.63
N PRO A 299 0.51 1.70 -6.75
CA PRO A 299 0.50 1.41 -5.32
C PRO A 299 -0.91 1.56 -4.76
N LEU A 300 -1.36 0.57 -3.99
CA LEU A 300 -2.66 0.57 -3.35
C LEU A 300 -2.50 0.84 -1.85
N LEU A 301 -2.98 1.98 -1.39
CA LEU A 301 -3.06 2.31 0.04
C LEU A 301 -4.43 1.88 0.56
N VAL A 302 -4.42 1.04 1.59
CA VAL A 302 -5.62 0.59 2.29
C VAL A 302 -5.56 1.11 3.71
N THR A 303 -6.56 1.90 4.11
CA THR A 303 -6.61 2.46 5.46
C THR A 303 -7.70 1.82 6.32
N PRO A 304 -7.39 1.49 7.59
CA PRO A 304 -8.42 1.11 8.55
C PRO A 304 -9.31 2.32 8.89
N PRO A 305 -10.52 2.09 9.44
CA PRO A 305 -11.32 3.14 10.04
C PRO A 305 -10.60 3.77 11.24
N PRO A 306 -10.93 5.04 11.60
CA PRO A 306 -10.25 5.77 12.67
C PRO A 306 -10.39 5.11 14.05
N ASP A 307 -11.52 4.43 14.28
CA ASP A 307 -11.72 3.53 15.41
C ASP A 307 -11.61 2.11 14.87
N GLY A 308 -10.61 1.33 15.26
CA GLY A 308 -10.35 -0.05 14.78
C GLY A 308 -11.43 -1.11 15.11
N ARG A 309 -12.71 -0.77 15.00
CA ARG A 309 -13.89 -1.64 15.14
C ARG A 309 -14.54 -1.93 13.79
#